data_AF-A0A532UIJ2-F1
#
_entry.id   AF-A0A532UIJ2-F1
#
_cell.length_a   1.000
_cell.length_b   1.000
_cell.length_c   1.000
_cell.angle_alpha   90.00
_cell.angle_beta   90.00
_cell.angle_gamma   90.00
#
_symmetry.space_group_name_H-M   'P 1'
#
loop_
_entity.id
_entity.type
_entity.pdbx_description
1 polymer ?
#
loop_
_entity_poly.entity_id
_entity_poly.type
_entity_poly.pdbx_seq_one_letter_code
_entity_poly.pdbx_strand_id
1 'polypeptide(L)' 'MDYSYQANTAPLSGEVEMEETYFGGEHKGRRGREADHKISVFGMMKHNGKVVVEPVPNVSA' A
#
# COMPACT_ATOMS: atom_id res chain seq x y z
N MET A 1 2.58 12.41 -12.80
CA MET A 1 3.45 12.63 -11.64
C MET A 1 4.29 11.40 -11.51
N ASP A 2 5.55 11.49 -11.93
CA ASP A 2 6.44 10.33 -11.96
C ASP A 2 7.00 10.14 -10.56
N TYR A 3 6.50 9.13 -9.84
CA TYR A 3 7.09 8.71 -8.57
C TYR A 3 8.39 7.96 -8.87
N SER A 4 9.52 8.68 -8.85
CA SER A 4 10.84 8.06 -9.02
C SER A 4 11.21 7.28 -7.75
N TYR A 5 11.01 5.96 -7.79
CA TYR A 5 11.31 5.04 -6.71
C TYR A 5 12.81 4.68 -6.70
N GLN A 6 13.53 5.04 -5.63
CA GLN A 6 14.84 4.45 -5.36
C GLN A 6 14.63 3.20 -4.50
N ALA A 7 14.46 2.05 -5.17
CA ALA A 7 14.47 0.75 -4.53
C ALA A 7 15.84 0.54 -3.90
N ASN A 8 15.92 0.54 -2.57
CA ASN A 8 17.05 -0.11 -1.92
C ASN A 8 16.79 -1.62 -2.09
N THR A 9 17.40 -2.24 -3.10
CA THR A 9 17.09 -3.60 -3.57
C THR A 9 17.54 -4.71 -2.62
N ALA A 10 18.04 -4.36 -1.44
CA ALA A 10 18.38 -5.35 -0.42
C ALA A 10 17.09 -5.98 0.13
N PRO A 11 16.94 -7.31 0.11
CA PRO A 11 15.77 -7.98 0.68
C PRO A 11 15.62 -7.65 2.16
N LEU A 12 14.36 -7.51 2.62
CA LEU A 12 14.03 -7.38 4.03
C LEU A 12 14.45 -8.67 4.77
N SER A 13 14.92 -8.53 6.02
CA SER A 13 15.40 -9.64 6.85
C SER A 13 14.87 -9.51 8.28
N GLY A 14 14.59 -10.63 8.94
CA GLY A 14 14.00 -10.67 10.28
C GLY A 14 12.47 -10.73 10.23
N GLU A 15 11.81 -10.34 11.32
CA GLU A 15 10.35 -10.20 11.38
C GLU A 15 9.91 -8.97 10.57
N VAL A 16 8.91 -9.16 9.71
CA VAL A 16 8.36 -8.12 8.83
C VAL A 16 6.86 -8.04 9.08
N GLU A 17 6.39 -6.86 9.46
CA GLU A 17 4.96 -6.55 9.52
C GLU A 17 4.56 -5.83 8.24
N MET A 18 3.51 -6.34 7.59
CA MET A 18 2.90 -5.74 6.41
C MET A 18 1.42 -5.48 6.69
N GLU A 19 0.95 -4.30 6.34
CA GLU A 19 -0.45 -3.91 6.44
C GLU A 19 -0.96 -3.34 5.11
N GLU A 20 -2.24 -3.58 4.83
CA GLU A 20 -2.94 -3.02 3.68
C GLU A 20 -3.92 -1.94 4.14
N THR A 21 -3.84 -0.76 3.51
CA THR A 21 -4.80 0.33 3.67
C THR A 21 -5.38 0.74 2.31
N TYR A 22 -6.65 1.13 2.29
CA TYR A 22 -7.34 1.56 1.08
C TYR A 22 -7.68 3.05 1.15
N PHE A 23 -7.27 3.82 0.14
CA PHE A 23 -7.58 5.24 0.01
C PHE A 23 -8.57 5.50 -1.14
N GLY A 24 -9.39 6.55 -1.01
CA GLY A 24 -10.35 6.93 -2.05
C GLY A 24 -11.63 6.08 -2.07
N GLY A 25 -12.24 5.94 -3.25
CA GLY A 25 -13.54 5.28 -3.42
C GLY A 25 -14.73 6.14 -2.97
N GLU A 26 -14.72 7.45 -3.29
CA GLU A 26 -15.92 8.28 -3.06
C GLU A 26 -16.98 7.95 -4.13
N HIS A 27 -17.89 7.04 -3.79
CA HIS A 27 -19.06 6.77 -4.62
C HIS A 27 -20.29 6.49 -3.74
N LYS A 28 -21.48 6.83 -4.26
CA LYS A 28 -22.75 6.42 -3.64
C LYS A 28 -22.96 4.94 -3.96
N GLY A 29 -22.76 4.03 -3.00
CA GLY A 29 -22.92 2.59 -3.23
C GLY A 29 -22.21 1.72 -2.19
N ARG A 30 -21.84 0.48 -2.60
CA ARG A 30 -21.17 -0.52 -1.74
C ARG A 30 -19.97 0.10 -1.01
N ARG A 31 -19.91 -0.07 0.30
CA ARG A 31 -18.80 0.40 1.15
C ARG A 31 -17.98 -0.81 1.61
N GLY A 32 -16.72 -0.59 1.97
CA GLY A 32 -15.82 -1.63 2.48
C GLY A 32 -14.61 -1.85 1.60
N ARG A 33 -13.95 -3.00 1.73
CA ARG A 33 -12.70 -3.33 1.03
C ARG A 33 -12.88 -3.52 -0.49
N GLU A 34 -14.08 -3.90 -0.92
CA GLU A 34 -14.45 -4.15 -2.33
C GLU A 34 -15.17 -2.95 -2.99
N ALA A 35 -14.98 -1.74 -2.48
CA ALA A 35 -15.59 -0.58 -3.10
C ALA A 35 -14.78 -0.20 -4.36
N ASP A 36 -15.46 0.07 -5.46
CA ASP A 36 -14.80 0.43 -6.72
C ASP A 36 -14.00 1.73 -6.56
N HIS A 37 -12.94 1.87 -7.37
CA HIS A 37 -12.09 3.06 -7.40
C HIS A 37 -11.34 3.37 -6.09
N LYS A 38 -11.08 2.33 -5.28
CA LYS A 38 -10.12 2.42 -4.17
C LYS A 38 -8.70 2.16 -4.66
N ILE A 39 -7.76 2.88 -4.07
CA ILE A 39 -6.33 2.66 -4.27
C ILE A 39 -5.83 1.87 -3.06
N SER A 40 -5.43 0.61 -3.29
CA SER A 40 -4.72 -0.17 -2.27
C SER A 40 -3.31 0.36 -2.10
N VAL A 41 -2.93 0.55 -0.85
CA VAL A 41 -1.63 1.02 -0.42
C VAL A 41 -1.12 0.06 0.63
N PHE A 42 0.09 -0.46 0.43
CA PHE A 42 0.72 -1.32 1.42
C PHE A 42 1.72 -0.52 2.23
N GLY A 43 1.64 -0.65 3.55
CA GLY A 43 2.66 -0.19 4.49
C GLY A 43 3.50 -1.39 4.93
N MET A 44 4.81 -1.26 4.85
CA MET A 44 5.77 -2.21 5.43
C MET A 44 6.57 -1.51 6.52
N MET A 45 6.55 -2.05 7.74
CA MET A 45 7.34 -1.52 8.85
C MET A 45 8.70 -2.22 8.93
N LYS A 46 9.78 -1.44 8.86
CA LYS A 46 11.14 -1.93 9.16
C LYS A 46 11.45 -1.66 10.63
N HIS A 47 12.12 -2.62 11.28
CA HIS A 47 12.61 -2.52 12.66
C HIS A 47 13.25 -1.14 12.93
N ASN A 48 12.91 -0.53 14.08
CA ASN A 48 13.15 0.86 14.49
C ASN A 48 12.09 1.90 14.05
N GLY A 49 10.83 1.50 13.88
CA GLY A 49 9.73 2.47 13.80
C GLY A 49 9.58 3.18 12.45
N LYS A 50 10.28 2.75 11.40
CA LYS A 50 10.18 3.35 10.06
C LYS A 50 9.23 2.56 9.19
N VAL A 51 8.18 3.22 8.71
CA VAL A 51 7.20 2.63 7.78
C VAL A 51 7.53 3.10 6.36
N VAL A 52 7.70 2.16 5.44
CA VAL A 52 7.75 2.38 3.99
C VAL A 52 6.36 2.14 3.44
N VAL A 53 5.81 3.07 2.66
CA VAL A 53 4.43 3.01 2.15
C VAL A 53 4.45 3.12 0.64
N GLU A 54 3.81 2.17 -0.05
CA GLU A 54 3.82 2.08 -1.51
C GLU A 54 2.40 1.85 -2.07
N PRO A 55 1.94 2.68 -3.03
CA PRO A 55 0.75 2.40 -3.81
C PRO A 55 0.97 1.16 -4.68
N VAL A 56 -0.01 0.26 -4.71
CA VAL A 56 0.06 -0.92 -5.59
C VAL A 56 -0.67 -0.60 -6.90
N PRO A 57 0.01 -0.66 -8.06
CA PRO A 57 -0.63 -0.45 -9.35
C PRO A 57 -1.37 -1.70 -9.81
N ASN A 58 -2.38 -1.51 -10.68
CA ASN A 58 -3.10 -2.59 -11.37
C ASN A 58 -3.74 -3.64 -10.45
N VAL A 59 -4.22 -3.21 -9.29
CA VAL A 59 -5.04 -4.03 -8.39
C VAL A 59 -6.47 -4.12 -8.90
N SER A 60 -7.00 -5.33 -8.95
CA SER A 60 -8.42 -5.63 -9.14
C SER A 60 -8.99 -6.22 -7.85
N ALA A 61 -10.25 -5.91 -7.55
CA ALA A 61 -11.00 -6.58 -6.48
C ALA A 61 -11.22 -8.07 -6.79
#